data_AF-A0A3C1SCB4-F1
#
_entry.id   AF-A0A3C1SCB4-F1
#
_cell.length_a   1.000
_cell.length_b   1.000
_cell.length_c   1.000
_cell.angle_alpha   90.00
_cell.angle_beta   90.00
_cell.angle_gamma   90.00
#
_symmetry.space_group_name_H-M   'P 1'
#
loop_
_entity.id
_entity.type
_entity.pdbx_description
1 polymer ?
#
loop_
_entity_poly.entity_id
_entity_poly.type
_entity_poly.pdbx_seq_one_letter_code
_entity_poly.pdbx_strand_id
1 'polypeptide(L)'
;MSEKIDVDELLKKRLTEIFADRKKLSEPVSEEKQKDLSHKLKVLYESLSEKYEFQEGQLVVWKEGLQNRMRPRLNEPAVVIEILKESIFDTDKDSGTPYFREPLNMIVGVFDETENNMIFFHVDKRRFKSLTIE
;
A
#
# COMPACT_ATOMS: atom_id res chain seq x y z
N MET A 1 19.61 36.35 -1.19
CA MET A 1 20.64 35.59 -0.46
C MET A 1 20.15 34.15 -0.40
N SER A 2 20.71 33.25 -1.21
CA SER A 2 20.34 31.84 -1.22
C SER A 2 21.17 31.14 -0.16
N GLU A 3 20.53 30.60 0.88
CA GLU A 3 21.19 29.65 1.79
C GLU A 3 21.71 28.49 0.93
N LYS A 4 23.03 28.31 0.91
CA LYS A 4 23.63 27.12 0.34
C LYS A 4 23.33 25.99 1.31
N ILE A 5 22.43 25.10 0.91
CA ILE A 5 22.18 23.85 1.65
C ILE A 5 23.50 23.08 1.67
N ASP A 6 24.05 22.85 2.86
CA ASP A 6 25.21 21.99 3.05
C ASP A 6 24.77 20.54 2.82
N VAL A 7 25.00 20.08 1.60
CA VAL A 7 24.64 18.73 1.15
C VAL A 7 25.34 17.66 2.01
N ASP A 8 26.55 17.92 2.50
CA ASP A 8 27.29 16.97 3.33
C ASP A 8 26.66 16.82 4.71
N GLU A 9 26.18 17.91 5.30
CA GLU A 9 25.46 17.88 6.57
C GLU A 9 24.12 17.14 6.44
N LEU A 10 23.40 17.38 5.34
CA LEU A 10 22.14 16.69 5.05
C LEU A 10 22.34 15.18 4.84
N LEU A 11 23.39 14.78 4.11
CA LEU A 11 23.74 13.39 3.89
C LEU A 11 24.15 12.68 5.19
N LYS A 12 24.99 13.32 6.02
CA LYS A 12 25.37 12.76 7.33
C LYS A 12 24.15 12.55 8.23
N LYS A 13 23.24 13.52 8.26
CA LYS A 13 21.99 13.42 9.02
C LYS A 13 21.13 12.25 8.53
N ARG A 14 20.89 12.15 7.22
CA ARG A 14 20.13 11.04 6.61
C ARG A 14 20.74 9.67 6.87
N LEU A 15 22.07 9.55 6.75
CA LEU A 15 22.77 8.30 7.04
C LEU A 15 22.60 7.90 8.50
N THR A 16 22.73 8.85 9.43
CA THR A 16 22.55 8.61 10.86
C THR A 16 21.12 8.14 11.18
N GLU A 17 20.11 8.75 10.56
CA GLU A 17 18.70 8.34 10.66
C GLU A 17 18.52 6.88 10.17
N ILE A 18 19.05 6.54 8.99
CA ILE A 18 18.98 5.19 8.42
C ILE A 18 19.63 4.13 9.34
N PHE A 19 20.79 4.44 9.92
CA PHE A 19 21.48 3.52 10.84
C PHE A 19 20.72 3.36 12.16
N ALA A 20 20.13 4.42 12.69
CA ALA A 20 19.30 4.36 13.90
C ALA A 20 18.04 3.51 13.67
N ASP A 21 17.41 3.62 12.51
CA ASP A 21 16.23 2.83 12.14
C ASP A 21 16.56 1.34 11.97
N ARG A 22 17.72 1.01 11.36
CA ARG A 22 18.19 -0.38 11.30
C ARG A 22 18.50 -0.98 12.66
N LYS A 23 19.08 -0.20 13.59
CA LYS A 23 19.33 -0.66 14.96
C LYS A 23 18.01 -0.97 15.69
N LYS A 24 16.99 -0.10 15.56
CA LYS A 24 15.65 -0.32 16.10
C LYS A 24 14.97 -1.59 15.55
N LEU A 25 15.24 -1.98 14.31
CA LEU A 25 14.70 -3.22 13.72
C LEU A 25 15.30 -4.49 14.32
N SER A 26 16.49 -4.40 14.94
CA SER A 26 17.17 -5.53 15.58
C SER A 26 16.84 -5.70 17.07
N GLU A 27 16.25 -4.67 17.68
CA GLU A 27 15.88 -4.69 19.10
C GLU A 27 14.55 -5.43 19.31
N PRO A 28 14.41 -6.22 20.39
CA PRO A 28 13.13 -6.82 20.75
C PRO A 28 12.04 -5.76 20.94
N VAL A 29 10.83 -6.07 20.47
CA VAL A 29 9.66 -5.21 20.69
C VAL A 29 9.29 -5.24 22.17
N SER A 30 9.14 -4.07 22.81
CA SER A 30 8.70 -3.97 24.21
C SER A 30 7.27 -4.48 24.39
N GLU A 31 6.92 -4.93 25.61
CA GLU A 31 5.59 -5.46 25.93
C GLU A 31 4.46 -4.45 25.64
N GLU A 32 4.67 -3.17 25.98
CA GLU A 32 3.71 -2.11 25.71
C GLU A 32 3.47 -1.94 24.20
N LYS A 33 4.55 -1.90 23.41
CA LYS A 33 4.47 -1.79 21.96
C LYS A 33 3.87 -3.04 21.33
N GLN A 34 4.14 -4.22 21.87
CA GLN A 34 3.53 -5.46 21.43
C GLN A 34 2.00 -5.43 21.59
N LYS A 35 1.49 -4.90 22.72
CA LYS A 35 0.05 -4.77 22.97
C LYS A 35 -0.62 -3.82 21.96
N ASP A 36 -0.02 -2.65 21.72
CA ASP A 36 -0.52 -1.69 20.73
C ASP A 36 -0.52 -2.26 19.30
N LEU A 37 0.59 -2.87 18.88
CA LEU A 37 0.71 -3.50 17.56
C LEU A 37 -0.31 -4.63 17.38
N SER A 38 -0.51 -5.46 18.40
CA SER A 38 -1.48 -6.55 18.36
C SER A 38 -2.90 -6.05 18.15
N HIS A 39 -3.27 -4.94 18.79
CA HIS A 39 -4.58 -4.31 18.58
C HIS A 39 -4.73 -3.78 17.16
N LYS A 40 -3.74 -3.01 16.67
CA LYS A 40 -3.73 -2.47 15.30
C LYS A 40 -3.84 -3.57 14.24
N LEU A 41 -3.09 -4.66 14.41
CA LEU A 41 -3.11 -5.79 13.49
C LEU A 41 -4.48 -6.49 13.45
N LYS A 42 -5.16 -6.64 14.59
CA LYS A 42 -6.51 -7.21 14.62
C LYS A 42 -7.50 -6.36 13.84
N VAL A 43 -7.49 -5.04 14.05
CA VAL A 43 -8.36 -4.11 13.31
C VAL A 43 -8.09 -4.17 11.80
N LEU A 44 -6.81 -4.16 11.38
CA LEU A 44 -6.45 -4.26 9.96
C LEU A 44 -6.84 -5.61 9.36
N TYR A 45 -6.70 -6.70 10.12
CA TYR A 45 -7.09 -8.04 9.69
C TYR A 45 -8.60 -8.17 9.50
N GLU A 46 -9.38 -7.62 10.43
CA GLU A 46 -10.84 -7.58 10.33
C GLU A 46 -11.27 -6.79 9.08
N SER A 47 -10.68 -5.60 8.88
CA SER A 47 -10.90 -4.78 7.68
C SER A 47 -10.52 -5.52 6.39
N LEU A 48 -9.39 -6.25 6.36
CA LEU A 48 -8.98 -7.03 5.20
C LEU A 48 -9.92 -8.23 4.93
N SER A 49 -10.47 -8.82 5.98
CA SER A 49 -11.35 -9.99 5.90
C SER A 49 -12.78 -9.65 5.51
N GLU A 50 -13.17 -8.38 5.61
CA GLU A 50 -14.46 -7.88 5.17
C GLU A 50 -14.63 -8.10 3.66
N LYS A 51 -15.67 -8.88 3.30
CA LYS A 51 -15.96 -9.25 1.92
C LYS A 51 -16.69 -8.11 1.22
N TYR A 52 -16.13 -7.65 0.11
CA TYR A 52 -16.78 -6.75 -0.84
C TYR A 52 -17.01 -7.49 -2.14
N GLU A 53 -18.26 -7.45 -2.62
CA GLU A 53 -18.60 -7.85 -3.97
C GLU A 53 -18.53 -6.61 -4.85
N PHE A 54 -17.43 -6.50 -5.60
CA PHE A 54 -17.23 -5.41 -6.54
C PHE A 54 -17.92 -5.70 -7.87
N GLN A 55 -18.14 -4.65 -8.66
CA GLN A 55 -18.63 -4.74 -10.03
C GLN A 55 -17.77 -3.88 -10.95
N GLU A 56 -17.65 -4.27 -12.22
CA GLU A 56 -16.99 -3.45 -13.24
C GLU A 56 -17.63 -2.06 -13.34
N GLY A 57 -16.81 -1.03 -13.50
CA GLY A 57 -17.23 0.37 -13.49
C GLY A 57 -17.43 0.98 -12.10
N GLN A 58 -17.38 0.20 -11.01
CA GLN A 58 -17.50 0.72 -9.65
C GLN A 58 -16.26 1.55 -9.26
N LEU A 59 -16.49 2.68 -8.60
CA LEU A 59 -15.42 3.44 -7.97
C LEU A 59 -15.00 2.81 -6.64
N VAL A 60 -13.70 2.69 -6.45
CA VAL A 60 -13.09 2.09 -5.27
C VAL A 60 -11.92 2.94 -4.78
N VAL A 61 -11.59 2.73 -3.51
CA VAL A 61 -10.44 3.35 -2.86
C VAL A 61 -9.82 2.34 -1.89
N TRP A 62 -8.56 2.54 -1.53
CA TRP A 62 -7.94 1.74 -0.47
C TRP A 62 -8.74 1.82 0.83
N LYS A 63 -8.86 0.68 1.50
CA LYS A 63 -9.17 0.66 2.93
C LYS A 63 -8.02 1.29 3.70
N GLU A 64 -8.35 2.00 4.77
CA GLU A 64 -7.36 2.68 5.59
C GLU A 64 -6.32 1.69 6.15
N GLY A 65 -5.04 2.03 6.01
CA GLY A 65 -3.93 1.19 6.46
C GLY A 65 -3.65 -0.08 5.64
N LEU A 66 -4.39 -0.33 4.54
CA LEU A 66 -4.22 -1.53 3.70
C LEU A 66 -3.56 -1.27 2.33
N GLN A 67 -3.18 -0.01 2.04
CA GLN A 67 -2.40 0.34 0.85
C GLN A 67 -1.03 -0.36 0.87
N ASN A 68 -0.66 -0.97 -0.25
CA ASN A 68 0.60 -1.72 -0.38
C ASN A 68 1.28 -1.52 -1.75
N ARG A 69 0.86 -0.50 -2.49
CA ARG A 69 1.39 -0.09 -3.80
C ARG A 69 1.38 1.43 -3.90
N MET A 70 2.18 1.97 -4.82
CA MET A 70 2.27 3.43 -5.05
C MET A 70 1.01 3.99 -5.73
N ARG A 71 0.39 3.22 -6.62
CA ARG A 71 -0.86 3.58 -7.31
C ARG A 71 -1.92 2.48 -7.08
N PRO A 72 -3.20 2.85 -6.90
CA PRO A 72 -3.67 4.21 -6.64
C PRO A 72 -2.99 4.81 -5.39
N ARG A 73 -2.84 6.14 -5.34
CA ARG A 73 -2.35 6.86 -4.15
C ARG A 73 -3.40 6.73 -3.04
N LEU A 74 -3.02 7.08 -1.81
CA LEU A 74 -3.98 7.14 -0.72
C LEU A 74 -5.09 8.15 -1.08
N ASN A 75 -6.35 7.74 -0.93
CA ASN A 75 -7.55 8.49 -1.31
C ASN A 75 -7.67 8.85 -2.81
N GLU A 76 -6.79 8.34 -3.67
CA GLU A 76 -6.98 8.46 -5.13
C GLU A 76 -8.07 7.49 -5.58
N PRO A 77 -9.13 7.96 -6.26
CA PRO A 77 -10.15 7.10 -6.82
C PRO A 77 -9.57 6.17 -7.89
N ALA A 78 -10.06 4.93 -7.91
CA ALA A 78 -9.82 4.00 -9.01
C ALA A 78 -11.16 3.40 -9.46
N VAL A 79 -11.25 3.01 -10.72
CA VAL A 79 -12.41 2.31 -11.27
C VAL A 79 -12.10 0.82 -11.43
N VAL A 80 -13.02 -0.06 -11.06
CA VAL A 80 -12.88 -1.50 -11.30
C VAL A 80 -13.02 -1.76 -12.80
N ILE A 81 -11.99 -2.34 -13.40
CA ILE A 81 -11.96 -2.68 -14.82
C ILE A 81 -12.36 -4.13 -15.05
N GLU A 82 -11.87 -5.04 -14.21
CA GLU A 82 -12.15 -6.46 -14.32
C GLU A 82 -11.97 -7.14 -12.96
N ILE A 83 -12.80 -8.15 -12.68
CA ILE A 83 -12.64 -9.05 -11.53
C ILE A 83 -12.24 -10.42 -12.07
N LEU A 84 -11.04 -10.85 -11.73
CA LEU A 84 -10.46 -12.07 -12.28
C LEU A 84 -11.08 -13.30 -11.62
N LYS A 85 -11.41 -14.31 -12.43
CA LYS A 85 -11.91 -15.61 -11.94
C LYS A 85 -10.85 -16.36 -11.14
N GLU A 86 -9.59 -16.24 -11.56
CA GLU A 86 -8.43 -16.84 -10.90
C GLU A 86 -7.42 -15.76 -10.54
N SER A 87 -6.82 -15.87 -9.36
CA SER A 87 -5.80 -14.91 -8.93
C SER A 87 -4.49 -15.13 -9.68
N ILE A 88 -3.90 -14.04 -10.16
CA ILE A 88 -2.56 -14.00 -10.72
C ILE A 88 -1.57 -13.79 -9.57
N PHE A 89 -0.46 -14.51 -9.64
CA PHE A 89 0.65 -14.37 -8.69
C PHE A 89 1.88 -13.89 -9.46
N ASP A 90 2.51 -12.83 -8.97
CA ASP A 90 3.75 -12.32 -9.53
C ASP A 90 4.90 -13.30 -9.25
N THR A 91 5.48 -13.86 -10.32
CA THR A 91 6.55 -14.87 -10.25
C THR A 91 7.92 -14.28 -9.91
N ASP A 92 8.08 -12.96 -10.03
CA ASP A 92 9.35 -12.28 -9.79
C ASP A 92 9.53 -11.92 -8.30
N LYS A 93 8.50 -12.14 -7.47
CA LYS A 93 8.57 -11.94 -6.03
C LYS A 93 9.05 -13.20 -5.34
N ASP A 94 10.04 -13.04 -4.46
CA ASP A 94 10.51 -14.09 -3.56
C ASP A 94 9.86 -13.98 -2.18
N SER A 95 9.98 -15.04 -1.37
CA SER A 95 9.40 -15.16 -0.03
C SER A 95 9.92 -14.13 1.00
N GLY A 96 11.01 -13.44 0.69
CA GLY A 96 11.51 -12.32 1.49
C GLY A 96 10.74 -11.02 1.26
N THR A 97 9.87 -10.96 0.25
CA THR A 97 9.07 -9.77 -0.04
C THR A 97 7.65 -9.86 0.55
N PRO A 98 7.07 -8.73 1.00
CA PRO A 98 5.67 -8.69 1.47
C PRO A 98 4.62 -9.01 0.39
N TYR A 99 5.03 -9.09 -0.87
CA TYR A 99 4.15 -9.29 -2.03
C TYR A 99 4.23 -10.70 -2.59
N PHE A 100 5.02 -11.57 -1.95
CA PHE A 100 5.12 -12.97 -2.33
C PHE A 100 3.75 -13.63 -2.28
N ARG A 101 3.34 -14.23 -3.42
CA ARG A 101 2.04 -14.90 -3.55
C ARG A 101 0.85 -14.04 -3.14
N GLU A 102 0.96 -12.72 -3.34
CA GLU A 102 -0.20 -11.85 -3.21
C GLU A 102 -1.24 -12.23 -4.28
N PRO A 103 -2.52 -12.46 -3.89
CA PRO A 103 -3.55 -12.89 -4.83
C PRO A 103 -4.09 -11.68 -5.60
N LEU A 104 -3.52 -11.39 -6.77
CA LEU A 104 -3.99 -10.31 -7.62
C LEU A 104 -5.21 -10.79 -8.39
N ASN A 105 -6.39 -10.29 -8.03
CA ASN A 105 -7.69 -10.81 -8.47
C ASN A 105 -8.66 -9.73 -8.94
N MET A 106 -8.18 -8.49 -9.08
CA MET A 106 -8.93 -7.38 -9.61
C MET A 106 -7.99 -6.45 -10.38
N ILE A 107 -8.45 -5.92 -11.51
CA ILE A 107 -7.77 -4.88 -12.27
C ILE A 107 -8.48 -3.57 -11.99
N VAL A 108 -7.72 -2.53 -11.64
CA VAL A 108 -8.22 -1.17 -11.44
C VAL A 108 -7.60 -0.21 -12.44
N GLY A 109 -8.40 0.74 -12.91
CA GLY A 109 -7.99 1.86 -13.74
C GLY A 109 -7.82 3.11 -12.90
N VAL A 110 -6.75 3.84 -13.13
CA VAL A 110 -6.45 5.12 -12.49
C VAL A 110 -6.11 6.13 -13.58
N PHE A 111 -6.52 7.38 -13.39
CA PHE A 111 -6.16 8.46 -14.30
C PHE A 111 -4.73 8.93 -14.03
N ASP A 112 -3.90 9.01 -15.07
CA ASP A 112 -2.60 9.64 -15.01
C ASP A 112 -2.70 11.07 -15.55
N GLU A 113 -2.62 12.04 -14.63
CA GLU A 113 -2.64 13.46 -14.97
C GLU A 113 -1.43 13.92 -15.79
N THR A 114 -0.29 13.19 -15.71
CA THR A 114 0.95 13.58 -16.40
C THR A 114 0.85 13.28 -17.90
N GLU A 115 0.36 12.07 -18.21
CA GLU A 115 0.22 11.57 -19.58
C GLU A 115 -1.20 11.73 -20.13
N ASN A 116 -2.12 12.28 -19.33
CA ASN A 116 -3.54 12.50 -19.64
C ASN A 116 -4.23 11.23 -20.18
N ASN A 117 -3.98 10.09 -19.54
CA ASN A 117 -4.49 8.78 -19.96
C ASN A 117 -4.95 7.93 -18.77
N MET A 118 -5.49 6.74 -19.04
CA MET A 118 -5.83 5.75 -18.01
C MET A 118 -4.80 4.65 -17.99
N ILE A 119 -4.29 4.34 -16.79
CA ILE A 119 -3.32 3.28 -16.54
C ILE A 119 -3.94 2.19 -15.64
N PHE A 120 -3.44 0.96 -15.76
CA PHE A 120 -4.04 -0.20 -15.10
C PHE A 120 -3.10 -0.87 -14.12
N PHE A 121 -3.67 -1.34 -13.01
CA PHE A 121 -2.95 -2.10 -11.99
C PHE A 121 -3.71 -3.35 -11.59
N HIS A 122 -2.98 -4.46 -11.49
CA HIS A 122 -3.45 -5.68 -10.85
C HIS A 122 -3.32 -5.54 -9.33
N VAL A 123 -4.39 -5.82 -8.60
CA VAL A 123 -4.48 -5.60 -7.16
C VAL A 123 -5.21 -6.75 -6.44
N ASP A 124 -4.99 -6.84 -5.13
CA ASP A 124 -5.79 -7.69 -4.23
C ASP A 124 -7.05 -6.92 -3.81
N LYS A 125 -8.22 -7.38 -4.28
CA LYS A 125 -9.50 -6.71 -4.04
C LYS A 125 -9.84 -6.54 -2.57
N ARG A 126 -9.33 -7.41 -1.68
CA ARG A 126 -9.63 -7.37 -0.23
C ARG A 126 -9.18 -6.07 0.43
N ARG A 127 -8.20 -5.39 -0.17
CA ARG A 127 -7.61 -4.13 0.31
C ARG A 127 -8.42 -2.89 -0.08
N PHE A 128 -9.47 -3.04 -0.88
CA PHE A 128 -10.30 -1.93 -1.36
C PHE A 128 -11.67 -1.89 -0.66
N LYS A 129 -12.28 -0.72 -0.69
CA LYS A 129 -13.69 -0.48 -0.35
C LYS A 129 -14.35 0.34 -1.46
N SER A 130 -15.68 0.32 -1.52
CA SER A 130 -16.43 1.19 -2.42
C SER A 130 -16.17 2.66 -2.08
N LEU A 131 -16.00 3.49 -3.11
CA LEU A 131 -16.01 4.93 -2.98
C LEU A 131 -17.38 5.45 -3.40
N THR A 132 -18.12 6.01 -2.45
CA THR A 132 -19.38 6.70 -2.72
C THR A 132 -19.08 8.20 -2.82
N ILE A 133 -19.46 8.81 -3.93
CA ILE A 133 -19.40 10.26 -4.12
C ILE A 133 -20.84 10.75 -3.95
N GLU A 134 -21.05 11.68 -3.01
CA GLU A 134 -22.33 12.38 -2.81
C GLU A 134 -22.53 13.50 -3.83
#